data_AF-A0A934HBM7-F1
#
_entry.id   AF-A0A934HBM7-F1
#
_cell.length_a   1.000
_cell.length_b   1.000
_cell.length_c   1.000
_cell.angle_alpha   90.00
_cell.angle_beta   90.00
_cell.angle_gamma   90.00
#
_symmetry.space_group_name_H-M   'P 1'
#
loop_
_entity.id
_entity.type
_entity.pdbx_description
1 polymer ?
#
loop_
_entity_poly.entity_id
_entity_poly.type
_entity_poly.pdbx_seq_one_letter_code
_entity_poly.pdbx_strand_id
1 'polypeptide(L)'
;METTIVKVDKKRDRIAVATPRQLMWWKFRKHRIAGFSAIVLFIFYFIALFADFFCPYDPIAFDAKHKFVPPMGITFINAEGDFSLRPGVHGLIMNKDPETLRITYQTDKSTWYPLHFFVKGRPYKLLWLIDTDIHIFGLGKEAGDHKIFLLGSDRLGRDMLSRIVTGARISLSIGLVSVFLSLTLGIVLGGISGYYGGWIDNVIQRVIEFLRSIPTLPLWMALGAALPL
;
A
#
# COMPACT_ATOMS: atom_id res chain seq x y z
N MET A 1 -13.18 -25.34 63.74
CA MET A 1 -12.35 -25.72 62.57
C MET A 1 -12.85 -24.88 61.40
N GLU A 2 -12.30 -23.68 61.23
CA GLU A 2 -12.72 -22.77 60.16
C GLU A 2 -12.17 -23.24 58.81
N THR A 3 -13.06 -23.69 57.93
CA THR A 3 -12.75 -23.92 56.51
C THR A 3 -12.48 -22.57 55.85
N THR A 4 -11.21 -22.20 55.67
CA THR A 4 -10.80 -21.06 54.86
C THR A 4 -11.19 -21.33 53.41
N ILE A 5 -12.25 -20.68 52.94
CA ILE A 5 -12.69 -20.77 51.54
C ILE A 5 -11.65 -20.03 50.70
N VAL A 6 -10.73 -20.77 50.08
CA VAL A 6 -9.78 -20.22 49.12
C VAL A 6 -10.58 -19.65 47.95
N LYS A 7 -10.64 -18.32 47.85
CA LYS A 7 -11.28 -17.61 46.74
C LYS A 7 -10.49 -17.93 45.47
N VAL A 8 -11.01 -18.85 44.66
CA VAL A 8 -10.44 -19.25 43.37
C VAL A 8 -10.38 -18.00 42.47
N ASP A 9 -9.16 -17.47 42.24
CA ASP A 9 -8.93 -16.34 41.35
C ASP A 9 -9.03 -16.84 39.90
N LYS A 10 -10.27 -16.88 39.40
CA LYS A 10 -10.63 -17.29 38.04
C LYS A 10 -9.77 -16.63 36.95
N LYS A 11 -9.16 -15.47 37.20
CA LYS A 11 -8.29 -14.79 36.23
C LYS A 11 -6.90 -15.41 36.14
N ARG A 12 -6.34 -15.83 37.29
CA ARG A 12 -5.05 -16.54 37.35
C ARG A 12 -5.16 -17.93 36.75
N ASP A 13 -6.23 -18.65 37.07
CA ASP A 13 -6.46 -20.00 36.54
C ASP A 13 -6.63 -19.99 35.02
N ARG A 14 -7.35 -18.99 34.51
CA ARG A 14 -7.56 -18.81 33.07
C ARG A 14 -6.28 -18.48 32.29
N ILE A 15 -5.29 -17.88 32.94
CA ILE A 15 -3.97 -17.63 32.36
C ILE A 15 -3.11 -18.91 32.42
N ALA A 16 -3.22 -19.69 33.49
CA ALA A 16 -2.44 -20.92 33.68
C ALA A 16 -2.78 -22.01 32.65
N VAL A 17 -4.03 -22.09 32.20
CA VAL A 17 -4.46 -23.05 31.15
C VAL A 17 -4.43 -22.47 29.73
N ALA A 18 -4.00 -21.22 29.55
CA ALA A 18 -4.05 -20.56 28.25
C ALA A 18 -2.94 -21.04 27.32
N THR A 19 -3.29 -21.29 26.05
CA THR A 19 -2.30 -21.59 25.01
C THR A 19 -1.39 -20.38 24.74
N PRO A 20 -0.15 -20.59 24.26
CA PRO A 20 0.77 -19.50 23.92
C PRO A 20 0.15 -18.44 22.98
N ARG A 21 -0.68 -18.88 22.02
CA ARG A 21 -1.42 -17.98 21.12
C ARG A 21 -2.46 -17.11 21.86
N GLN A 22 -3.20 -17.70 22.79
CA GLN A 22 -4.19 -16.96 23.60
C GLN A 22 -3.51 -15.93 24.49
N LEU A 23 -2.39 -16.29 25.13
CA LEU A 23 -1.58 -15.38 25.94
C LEU A 23 -1.08 -14.18 25.12
N MET A 24 -0.55 -14.48 23.93
CA MET A 24 -0.01 -13.45 23.03
C MET A 24 -1.12 -12.52 22.51
N TRP A 25 -2.28 -13.06 22.14
CA TRP A 25 -3.45 -12.27 21.74
C TRP A 25 -3.99 -11.37 22.85
N TRP A 26 -4.08 -11.88 24.08
CA TRP A 26 -4.51 -11.07 25.23
C TRP A 26 -3.51 -9.96 25.56
N LYS A 27 -2.21 -10.22 25.41
CA LYS A 27 -1.18 -9.18 25.56
C LYS A 27 -1.30 -8.13 24.45
N PHE A 28 -1.46 -8.56 23.21
CA PHE A 28 -1.62 -7.68 22.05
C PHE A 28 -2.84 -6.76 22.20
N ARG A 29 -4.01 -7.31 22.53
CA ARG A 29 -5.26 -6.53 22.71
C ARG A 29 -5.20 -5.51 23.85
N LYS A 30 -4.30 -5.66 24.82
CA LYS A 30 -4.11 -4.67 25.89
C LYS A 30 -3.34 -3.44 25.42
N HIS A 31 -2.54 -3.53 24.36
CA HIS A 31 -1.75 -2.41 23.85
C HIS A 31 -2.49 -1.65 22.75
N ARG A 32 -2.94 -0.41 23.06
CA ARG A 32 -3.66 0.45 22.11
C ARG A 32 -2.84 0.77 20.85
N ILE A 33 -1.53 1.03 21.02
CA ILE A 33 -0.61 1.32 19.90
C ILE A 33 -0.51 0.12 18.95
N ALA A 34 -0.34 -1.09 19.51
CA ALA A 34 -0.25 -2.31 18.71
C ALA A 34 -1.52 -2.56 17.89
N GLY A 35 -2.69 -2.30 18.48
CA GLY A 35 -3.98 -2.35 17.78
C GLY A 35 -4.06 -1.34 16.63
N PHE A 36 -3.67 -0.08 16.87
CA PHE A 36 -3.66 0.96 15.83
C PHE A 36 -2.74 0.60 14.67
N SER A 37 -1.50 0.17 14.95
CA SER A 37 -0.56 -0.23 13.91
C SER A 37 -1.08 -1.40 13.08
N ALA A 38 -1.76 -2.38 13.68
CA ALA A 38 -2.36 -3.48 12.95
C ALA A 38 -3.49 -3.04 12.02
N ILE A 39 -4.30 -2.06 12.43
CA ILE A 39 -5.35 -1.48 11.57
C ILE A 39 -4.71 -0.77 10.36
N VAL A 40 -3.69 0.06 10.59
CA VAL A 40 -2.98 0.77 9.51
C VAL A 40 -2.36 -0.20 8.52
N LEU A 41 -1.67 -1.24 9.02
CA LEU A 41 -1.09 -2.28 8.17
C LEU A 41 -2.17 -3.03 7.38
N PHE A 42 -3.28 -3.37 8.03
CA PHE A 42 -4.40 -4.02 7.35
C PHE A 42 -4.93 -3.17 6.20
N ILE A 43 -5.12 -1.86 6.42
CA ILE A 43 -5.57 -0.92 5.37
C ILE A 43 -4.57 -0.90 4.21
N PHE A 44 -3.27 -0.79 4.49
CA PHE A 44 -2.24 -0.77 3.44
C PHE A 44 -2.20 -2.05 2.63
N TYR A 45 -2.24 -3.22 3.28
CA TYR A 45 -2.29 -4.50 2.58
C TYR A 45 -3.60 -4.69 1.81
N PHE A 46 -4.72 -4.20 2.34
CA PHE A 46 -6.01 -4.25 1.66
C PHE A 46 -5.98 -3.41 0.36
N ILE A 47 -5.54 -2.15 0.45
CA ILE A 47 -5.40 -1.27 -0.72
C ILE A 47 -4.42 -1.89 -1.73
N ALA A 48 -3.28 -2.41 -1.27
CA ALA A 48 -2.29 -3.05 -2.12
C ALA A 48 -2.85 -4.30 -2.83
N LEU A 49 -3.57 -5.16 -2.12
CA LEU A 49 -4.19 -6.35 -2.70
C LEU A 49 -5.16 -5.98 -3.82
N PHE A 50 -5.97 -4.95 -3.58
CA PHE A 50 -6.97 -4.43 -4.51
C PHE A 50 -6.48 -3.22 -5.34
N ALA A 51 -5.17 -3.04 -5.52
CA ALA A 51 -4.62 -1.82 -6.12
C ALA A 51 -5.26 -1.47 -7.47
N ASP A 52 -5.46 -2.44 -8.37
CA ASP A 52 -6.07 -2.18 -9.69
C ASP A 52 -7.52 -1.67 -9.60
N PHE A 53 -8.25 -2.07 -8.56
CA PHE A 53 -9.58 -1.53 -8.28
C PHE A 53 -9.51 -0.07 -7.79
N PHE A 54 -8.47 0.27 -7.01
CA PHE A 54 -8.24 1.62 -6.50
C PHE A 54 -7.56 2.57 -7.51
N CYS A 55 -6.88 2.04 -8.52
CA CYS A 55 -6.22 2.79 -9.58
C CYS A 55 -7.19 3.03 -10.75
N PRO A 56 -7.73 4.25 -10.93
CA PRO A 56 -8.62 4.55 -12.06
C PRO A 56 -7.90 4.58 -13.42
N TYR A 57 -6.58 4.79 -13.41
CA TYR A 57 -5.77 4.95 -14.62
C TYR A 57 -4.59 3.99 -14.62
N ASP A 58 -4.03 3.75 -15.81
CA ASP A 58 -2.82 2.96 -15.94
C ASP A 58 -1.63 3.74 -15.33
N PRO A 59 -0.89 3.15 -14.37
CA PRO A 59 0.25 3.79 -13.72
C PRO A 59 1.43 4.09 -14.65
N ILE A 60 1.50 3.45 -15.83
CA ILE A 60 2.61 3.58 -16.79
C ILE A 60 2.20 4.35 -18.05
N ALA A 61 0.90 4.43 -18.34
CA ALA A 61 0.40 5.07 -19.57
C ALA A 61 0.82 6.54 -19.68
N PHE A 62 1.51 6.85 -20.76
CA PHE A 62 1.95 8.20 -21.08
C PHE A 62 0.77 9.07 -21.49
N ASP A 63 0.63 10.25 -20.89
CA ASP A 63 -0.37 11.24 -21.26
C ASP A 63 0.32 12.59 -21.56
N ALA A 64 0.49 12.87 -22.85
CA ALA A 64 1.15 14.09 -23.28
C ALA A 64 0.38 15.37 -22.93
N LYS A 65 -0.96 15.27 -22.82
CA LYS A 65 -1.84 16.42 -22.60
C LYS A 65 -1.83 16.84 -21.13
N HIS A 66 -1.81 15.88 -20.23
CA HIS A 66 -1.99 16.10 -18.79
C HIS A 66 -0.67 16.06 -18.02
N LYS A 67 0.36 16.81 -18.44
CA LYS A 67 1.67 16.85 -17.76
C LYS A 67 1.69 17.83 -16.60
N PHE A 68 2.23 17.44 -15.44
CA PHE A 68 2.34 18.31 -14.25
C PHE A 68 1.00 18.92 -13.80
N VAL A 69 -0.06 18.14 -13.91
CA VAL A 69 -1.37 18.53 -13.39
C VAL A 69 -1.27 18.62 -11.86
N PRO A 70 -1.72 19.72 -11.23
CA PRO A 70 -1.73 19.83 -9.78
C PRO A 70 -2.75 18.86 -9.16
N PRO A 71 -2.61 18.53 -7.86
CA PRO A 71 -3.62 17.77 -7.15
C PRO A 71 -5.00 18.43 -7.25
N MET A 72 -6.00 17.67 -7.71
CA MET A 72 -7.37 18.12 -7.81
C MET A 72 -8.11 17.86 -6.50
N GLY A 73 -8.65 18.92 -5.89
CA GLY A 73 -9.48 18.82 -4.69
C GLY A 73 -10.89 18.37 -5.03
N ILE A 74 -11.42 17.44 -4.23
CA ILE A 74 -12.82 17.02 -4.31
C ILE A 74 -13.69 18.13 -3.70
N THR A 75 -14.70 18.59 -4.44
CA THR A 75 -15.66 19.60 -4.01
C THR A 75 -17.08 19.06 -4.06
N PHE A 76 -17.92 19.50 -3.13
CA PHE A 76 -19.37 19.25 -3.14
C PHE A 76 -20.14 20.46 -3.69
N ILE A 77 -19.42 21.52 -4.09
CA ILE A 77 -20.01 22.74 -4.63
C ILE A 77 -19.92 22.66 -6.15
N ASN A 78 -21.06 22.81 -6.82
CA ASN A 78 -21.18 22.80 -8.28
C ASN A 78 -20.63 24.08 -8.91
N ALA A 79 -20.63 24.13 -10.24
CA ALA A 79 -20.23 25.32 -11.00
C ALA A 79 -21.11 26.55 -10.67
N GLU A 80 -22.40 26.35 -10.40
CA GLU A 80 -23.32 27.44 -10.04
C GLU A 80 -23.18 27.92 -8.57
N GLY A 81 -22.37 27.24 -7.75
CA GLY A 81 -22.23 27.54 -6.32
C GLY A 81 -23.20 26.78 -5.41
N ASP A 82 -24.06 25.93 -5.97
CA ASP A 82 -25.00 25.10 -5.22
C ASP A 82 -24.33 23.86 -4.62
N PHE A 83 -24.84 23.40 -3.48
CA PHE A 83 -24.39 22.17 -2.84
C PHE A 83 -24.97 20.94 -3.54
N SER A 84 -24.10 20.06 -3.99
CA SER A 84 -24.43 18.75 -4.53
C SER A 84 -24.11 17.66 -3.52
N LEU A 85 -25.01 16.68 -3.41
CA LEU A 85 -24.79 15.49 -2.58
C LEU A 85 -23.64 14.62 -3.10
N ARG A 86 -23.32 14.74 -4.40
CA ARG A 86 -22.25 13.99 -5.03
C ARG A 86 -20.96 14.82 -5.02
N PRO A 87 -19.83 14.24 -4.58
CA PRO A 87 -18.54 14.89 -4.76
C PRO A 87 -18.22 15.00 -6.25
N GLY A 88 -17.49 16.04 -6.63
CA GLY A 88 -16.99 16.24 -7.99
C GLY A 88 -15.69 17.02 -7.99
N VAL A 89 -15.22 17.33 -9.19
CA VAL A 89 -14.02 18.14 -9.43
C VAL A 89 -14.30 19.19 -10.49
N HIS A 90 -13.71 20.37 -10.29
CA HIS A 90 -13.77 21.42 -11.30
C HIS A 90 -12.85 21.11 -12.48
N GLY A 91 -13.20 21.63 -13.65
CA GLY A 91 -12.36 21.53 -14.84
C GLY A 91 -11.02 22.26 -14.65
N LEU A 92 -10.06 21.90 -15.50
CA LEU A 92 -8.79 22.63 -15.59
C LEU A 92 -8.67 23.28 -16.96
N ILE A 93 -8.35 24.57 -16.96
CA ILE A 93 -7.91 25.28 -18.16
C ILE A 93 -6.38 25.20 -18.23
N MET A 94 -5.89 24.74 -19.37
CA MET A 94 -4.46 24.72 -19.68
C MET A 94 -4.06 26.06 -20.28
N ASN A 95 -3.26 26.82 -19.55
CA ASN A 95 -2.67 28.07 -20.03
C ASN A 95 -1.19 27.86 -20.30
N LYS A 96 -0.75 28.17 -21.52
CA LYS A 96 0.66 28.17 -21.88
C LYS A 96 1.20 29.58 -21.73
N ASP A 97 2.13 29.75 -20.79
CA ASP A 97 2.81 31.03 -20.61
C ASP A 97 3.61 31.37 -21.88
N PRO A 98 3.38 32.52 -22.52
CA PRO A 98 4.03 32.89 -23.78
C PRO A 98 5.55 33.10 -23.65
N GLU A 99 6.06 33.48 -22.47
CA GLU A 99 7.50 33.74 -22.28
C GLU A 99 8.24 32.46 -21.87
N THR A 100 7.69 31.72 -20.92
CA THR A 100 8.37 30.52 -20.37
C THR A 100 8.01 29.23 -21.10
N LEU A 101 7.00 29.27 -21.98
CA LEU A 101 6.37 28.10 -22.62
C LEU A 101 5.91 27.02 -21.63
N ARG A 102 5.82 27.36 -20.34
CA ARG A 102 5.37 26.45 -19.28
C ARG A 102 3.86 26.28 -19.36
N ILE A 103 3.41 25.05 -19.21
CA ILE A 103 1.99 24.73 -19.08
C ILE A 103 1.62 24.96 -17.62
N THR A 104 0.70 25.89 -17.41
CA THR A 104 0.11 26.19 -16.11
C THR A 104 -1.36 25.77 -16.15
N TYR A 105 -1.84 25.21 -15.06
CA TYR A 105 -3.24 24.80 -14.92
C TYR A 105 -3.95 25.80 -14.01
N GLN A 106 -5.06 26.33 -14.47
CA GLN A 106 -5.97 27.12 -13.66
C GLN A 106 -7.27 26.36 -13.47
N THR A 107 -7.81 26.40 -12.25
CA THR A 107 -9.08 25.76 -11.96
C THR A 107 -10.20 26.57 -12.60
N ASP A 108 -10.94 25.92 -13.49
CA ASP A 108 -12.11 26.50 -14.11
C ASP A 108 -13.34 26.26 -13.25
N LYS A 109 -13.83 27.32 -12.60
CA LYS A 109 -15.04 27.23 -11.78
C LYS A 109 -16.32 27.13 -12.61
N SER A 110 -16.26 27.40 -13.92
CA SER A 110 -17.44 27.34 -14.79
C SER A 110 -17.85 25.91 -15.15
N THR A 111 -16.93 24.95 -15.01
CA THR A 111 -17.18 23.54 -15.28
C THR A 111 -17.03 22.72 -14.01
N TRP A 112 -17.95 21.77 -13.81
CA TRP A 112 -17.93 20.85 -12.68
C TRP A 112 -18.30 19.45 -13.14
N TYR A 113 -17.46 18.48 -12.82
CA TYR A 113 -17.63 17.08 -13.21
C TYR A 113 -17.94 16.21 -11.98
N PRO A 114 -19.12 15.57 -11.91
CA PRO A 114 -19.47 14.68 -10.82
C PRO A 114 -18.62 13.41 -10.79
N LEU A 115 -18.12 13.07 -9.60
CA LEU A 115 -17.43 11.81 -9.35
C LEU A 115 -18.45 10.67 -9.30
N HIS A 116 -18.19 9.65 -10.11
CA HIS A 116 -18.95 8.42 -10.10
C HIS A 116 -18.14 7.33 -9.42
N PHE A 117 -18.81 6.52 -8.60
CA PHE A 117 -18.22 5.32 -8.02
C PHE A 117 -18.49 4.12 -8.90
N PHE A 118 -17.60 3.13 -8.88
CA PHE A 118 -17.74 1.88 -9.66
C PHE A 118 -17.86 2.14 -11.17
N VAL A 119 -16.98 2.99 -11.69
CA VAL A 119 -16.95 3.34 -13.11
C VAL A 119 -16.25 2.27 -13.92
N LYS A 120 -16.68 2.10 -15.18
CA LYS A 120 -15.98 1.25 -16.14
C LYS A 120 -14.80 2.01 -16.73
N GLY A 121 -13.63 1.38 -16.71
CA GLY A 121 -12.38 1.92 -17.24
C GLY A 121 -11.55 0.84 -17.91
N ARG A 122 -10.27 0.76 -17.53
CA ARG A 122 -9.32 -0.17 -18.13
C ARG A 122 -9.62 -1.60 -17.63
N PRO A 123 -9.63 -2.62 -18.51
CA PRO A 123 -9.74 -4.00 -18.07
C PRO A 123 -8.50 -4.42 -17.29
N TYR A 124 -8.70 -5.10 -16.16
CA TYR A 124 -7.65 -5.65 -15.31
C TYR A 124 -8.08 -6.98 -14.70
N LYS A 125 -7.10 -7.75 -14.23
CA LYS A 125 -7.34 -9.02 -13.52
C LYS A 125 -7.37 -8.79 -12.02
N LEU A 126 -8.57 -8.71 -11.47
CA LEU A 126 -8.77 -8.66 -10.02
C LEU A 126 -8.26 -9.96 -9.39
N LEU A 127 -7.34 -9.83 -8.44
CA LEU A 127 -6.69 -10.96 -7.74
C LEU A 127 -6.13 -12.01 -8.70
N TRP A 128 -5.63 -11.61 -9.88
CA TRP A 128 -5.12 -12.49 -10.92
C TRP A 128 -6.14 -13.44 -11.58
N LEU A 129 -7.40 -13.45 -11.12
CA LEU A 129 -8.38 -14.48 -11.45
C LEU A 129 -9.59 -13.94 -12.22
N ILE A 130 -10.08 -12.75 -11.85
CA ILE A 130 -11.36 -12.22 -12.37
C ILE A 130 -11.07 -11.04 -13.29
N ASP A 131 -11.39 -11.18 -14.57
CA ASP A 131 -11.35 -10.07 -15.52
C ASP A 131 -12.49 -9.09 -15.20
N THR A 132 -12.13 -7.85 -14.89
CA THR A 132 -13.08 -6.78 -14.56
C THR A 132 -12.58 -5.46 -15.14
N ASP A 133 -13.50 -4.53 -15.36
CA ASP A 133 -13.24 -3.18 -15.86
C ASP A 133 -13.70 -2.11 -14.85
N ILE A 134 -14.12 -2.51 -13.65
CA ILE A 134 -14.74 -1.60 -12.68
C ILE A 134 -13.68 -1.02 -11.75
N HIS A 135 -13.56 0.31 -11.71
CA HIS A 135 -12.69 1.02 -10.76
C HIS A 135 -13.51 1.76 -9.70
N ILE A 136 -12.91 1.97 -8.53
CA ILE A 136 -13.59 2.56 -7.38
C ILE A 136 -14.21 3.93 -7.67
N PHE A 137 -13.52 4.79 -8.41
CA PHE A 137 -13.99 6.12 -8.75
C PHE A 137 -13.50 6.54 -10.14
N GLY A 138 -14.21 7.48 -10.75
CA GLY A 138 -13.75 8.20 -11.93
C GLY A 138 -14.81 9.19 -12.38
N LEU A 139 -14.54 9.83 -13.51
CA LEU A 139 -15.48 10.78 -14.08
C LEU A 139 -16.51 10.05 -14.96
N GLY A 140 -17.74 10.56 -14.97
CA GLY A 140 -18.79 10.04 -15.85
C GLY A 140 -18.51 10.31 -17.32
N LYS A 141 -19.29 9.70 -18.22
CA LYS A 141 -19.19 9.95 -19.68
C LYS A 141 -19.32 11.42 -20.07
N GLU A 142 -20.00 12.20 -19.22
CA GLU A 142 -20.20 13.64 -19.34
C GLU A 142 -18.88 14.43 -19.37
N ALA A 143 -17.82 13.89 -18.76
CA ALA A 143 -16.51 14.54 -18.69
C ALA A 143 -15.65 14.38 -19.96
N GLY A 144 -16.09 13.58 -20.95
CA GLY A 144 -15.34 13.41 -22.20
C GLY A 144 -13.90 12.92 -21.98
N ASP A 145 -12.91 13.71 -22.42
CA ASP A 145 -11.47 13.42 -22.28
C ASP A 145 -10.86 13.92 -20.95
N HIS A 146 -11.67 14.55 -20.08
CA HIS A 146 -11.19 15.01 -18.79
C HIS A 146 -10.92 13.83 -17.84
N LYS A 147 -9.85 13.95 -17.08
CA LYS A 147 -9.41 12.97 -16.09
C LYS A 147 -9.29 13.61 -14.72
N ILE A 148 -9.44 12.80 -13.68
CA ILE A 148 -9.29 13.24 -12.29
C ILE A 148 -7.92 12.86 -11.73
N PHE A 149 -7.10 13.86 -11.38
CA PHE A 149 -5.79 13.64 -10.78
C PHE A 149 -5.80 14.04 -9.30
N LEU A 150 -6.29 13.16 -8.43
CA LEU A 150 -6.42 13.45 -6.98
C LEU A 150 -5.10 13.87 -6.33
N LEU A 151 -3.99 13.23 -6.74
CA LEU A 151 -2.63 13.56 -6.27
C LEU A 151 -1.77 14.24 -7.35
N GLY A 152 -2.40 14.68 -8.45
CA GLY A 152 -1.72 15.29 -9.59
C GLY A 152 -1.09 14.27 -10.54
N SER A 153 -0.36 14.78 -11.54
CA SER A 153 0.35 13.97 -12.52
C SER A 153 1.84 14.31 -12.59
N ASP A 154 2.64 13.38 -13.12
CA ASP A 154 4.09 13.57 -13.26
C ASP A 154 4.49 14.27 -14.58
N ARG A 155 5.80 14.34 -14.85
CA ARG A 155 6.36 14.94 -16.07
C ARG A 155 5.91 14.27 -17.38
N LEU A 156 5.46 13.03 -17.28
CA LEU A 156 4.98 12.19 -18.38
C LEU A 156 3.44 12.13 -18.42
N GLY A 157 2.77 12.88 -17.54
CA GLY A 157 1.32 12.93 -17.39
C GLY A 157 0.70 11.68 -16.77
N ARG A 158 1.51 10.84 -16.11
CA ARG A 158 1.02 9.65 -15.42
C ARG A 158 0.36 10.05 -14.11
N ASP A 159 -0.77 9.41 -13.79
CA ASP A 159 -1.48 9.64 -12.54
C ASP A 159 -0.65 9.22 -11.31
N MET A 160 -0.42 10.15 -10.40
CA MET A 160 0.44 9.91 -9.24
C MET A 160 -0.22 8.97 -8.22
N LEU A 161 -1.55 9.02 -8.08
CA LEU A 161 -2.28 8.14 -7.18
C LEU A 161 -2.14 6.69 -7.60
N SER A 162 -2.41 6.39 -8.87
CA SER A 162 -2.32 5.04 -9.41
C SER A 162 -0.89 4.48 -9.28
N ARG A 163 0.12 5.34 -9.44
CA ARG A 163 1.53 4.96 -9.27
C ARG A 163 1.89 4.67 -7.81
N ILE A 164 1.42 5.47 -6.87
CA ILE A 164 1.67 5.26 -5.43
C ILE A 164 1.02 3.96 -4.98
N VAL A 165 -0.24 3.73 -5.36
CA VAL A 165 -0.99 2.53 -4.95
C VAL A 165 -0.39 1.26 -5.56
N THR A 166 -0.03 1.29 -6.85
CA THR A 166 0.66 0.16 -7.51
C THR A 166 2.07 -0.05 -6.95
N GLY A 167 2.82 1.02 -6.67
CA GLY A 167 4.13 0.94 -6.03
C GLY A 167 4.06 0.37 -4.61
N ALA A 168 3.02 0.72 -3.85
CA ALA A 168 2.76 0.16 -2.52
C ALA A 168 2.52 -1.35 -2.60
N ARG A 169 1.75 -1.83 -3.59
CA ARG A 169 1.56 -3.28 -3.83
C ARG A 169 2.89 -4.00 -4.01
N ILE A 170 3.77 -3.47 -4.87
CA ILE A 170 5.08 -4.08 -5.16
C ILE A 170 5.93 -4.11 -3.88
N SER A 171 6.09 -2.97 -3.21
CA SER A 171 6.93 -2.84 -2.01
C SER A 171 6.45 -3.71 -0.86
N LEU A 172 5.15 -3.74 -0.58
CA LEU A 172 4.57 -4.55 0.50
C LEU A 172 4.69 -6.04 0.20
N SER A 173 4.51 -6.45 -1.06
CA SER A 173 4.64 -7.85 -1.47
C SER A 173 6.09 -8.35 -1.32
N ILE A 174 7.07 -7.56 -1.78
CA ILE A 174 8.49 -7.90 -1.64
C ILE A 174 8.86 -8.01 -0.15
N GLY A 175 8.40 -7.07 0.69
CA GLY A 175 8.64 -7.11 2.12
C GLY A 175 8.07 -8.38 2.77
N LEU A 176 6.82 -8.74 2.44
CA LEU A 176 6.16 -9.92 2.98
C LEU A 176 6.88 -11.22 2.58
N VAL A 177 7.20 -11.37 1.28
CA VAL A 177 7.92 -12.54 0.76
C VAL A 177 9.31 -12.64 1.37
N SER A 178 10.02 -11.51 1.53
CA SER A 178 11.36 -11.48 2.11
C SER A 178 11.37 -11.95 3.57
N VAL A 179 10.42 -11.47 4.38
CA VAL A 179 10.30 -11.88 5.79
C VAL A 179 9.93 -13.37 5.87
N PHE A 180 9.01 -13.84 5.04
CA PHE A 180 8.62 -15.25 5.00
C PHE A 180 9.81 -16.17 4.68
N LEU A 181 10.58 -15.84 3.64
CA LEU A 181 11.76 -16.60 3.25
C LEU A 181 12.85 -16.56 4.34
N SER A 182 13.12 -15.37 4.89
CA SER A 182 14.12 -15.20 5.95
C SER A 182 13.75 -15.99 7.21
N LEU A 183 12.49 -15.95 7.63
CA LEU A 183 12.02 -16.70 8.78
C LEU A 183 12.10 -18.21 8.52
N THR A 184 11.68 -18.66 7.35
CA THR A 184 11.72 -20.09 6.99
C THR A 184 13.16 -20.60 7.00
N LEU A 185 14.09 -19.92 6.33
CA LEU A 185 15.50 -20.29 6.32
C LEU A 185 16.13 -20.20 7.72
N GLY A 186 15.79 -19.16 8.48
CA GLY A 186 16.29 -18.98 9.84
C GLY A 186 15.85 -20.10 10.80
N ILE A 187 14.58 -20.51 10.72
CA ILE A 187 14.05 -21.63 11.52
C ILE A 187 14.69 -22.95 11.09
N VAL A 188 14.83 -23.19 9.79
CA VAL A 188 15.43 -24.44 9.29
C VAL A 188 16.91 -24.53 9.68
N LEU A 189 17.71 -23.52 9.36
CA LEU A 189 19.15 -23.51 9.65
C LEU A 189 19.40 -23.47 11.16
N GLY A 190 18.68 -22.63 11.90
CA GLY A 190 18.78 -22.56 13.35
C GLY A 190 18.32 -23.83 14.05
N GLY A 191 17.29 -24.49 13.52
CA GLY A 191 16.82 -25.79 14.00
C GLY A 191 17.86 -26.90 13.78
N ILE A 192 18.49 -26.94 12.60
CA ILE A 192 19.57 -27.91 12.30
C ILE A 192 20.78 -27.67 13.21
N SER A 193 21.25 -26.42 13.32
CA SER A 193 22.39 -26.06 14.17
C SER A 193 22.11 -26.41 15.64
N GLY A 194 20.93 -26.06 16.15
CA GLY A 194 20.53 -26.33 17.53
C GLY A 194 20.28 -27.82 17.84
N TYR A 195 19.84 -28.61 16.85
CA TYR A 195 19.57 -30.05 17.04
C TYR A 195 20.86 -30.88 17.06
N TYR A 196 21.76 -30.66 16.09
CA TYR A 196 22.99 -31.45 15.98
C TYR A 196 24.14 -30.92 16.83
N GLY A 197 24.23 -29.60 17.01
CA GLY A 197 25.32 -28.96 17.74
C GLY A 197 26.73 -29.25 17.17
N GLY A 198 27.75 -28.91 17.96
CA GLY A 198 29.14 -29.27 17.68
C GLY A 198 29.69 -28.70 16.38
N TRP A 199 30.18 -29.57 15.49
CA TRP A 199 30.82 -29.14 14.25
C TRP A 199 29.83 -28.59 13.21
N ILE A 200 28.60 -29.12 13.18
CA ILE A 200 27.54 -28.66 12.24
C ILE A 200 27.15 -27.21 12.57
N ASP A 201 26.95 -26.91 13.85
CA ASP A 201 26.70 -25.55 14.30
C ASP A 201 27.85 -24.61 13.93
N ASN A 202 29.10 -25.02 14.22
CA ASN A 202 30.27 -24.22 13.85
C ASN A 202 30.32 -23.91 12.35
N VAL A 203 30.07 -24.88 11.48
CA VAL A 203 30.05 -24.64 10.02
C VAL A 203 28.97 -23.62 9.64
N ILE A 204 27.74 -23.79 10.15
CA ILE A 204 26.62 -22.89 9.86
C ILE A 204 26.94 -21.46 10.34
N GLN A 205 27.45 -21.31 11.57
CA GLN A 205 27.82 -20.00 12.12
C GLN A 205 28.93 -19.35 11.29
N ARG A 206 29.96 -20.09 10.87
CA ARG A 206 31.05 -19.55 10.04
C ARG A 206 30.57 -19.03 8.69
N VAL A 207 29.62 -19.74 8.07
CA VAL A 207 28.99 -19.27 6.83
C VAL A 207 28.21 -17.98 7.08
N ILE A 208 27.44 -17.89 8.17
CA ILE A 208 26.68 -16.68 8.51
C ILE A 208 27.61 -15.49 8.78
N GLU A 209 28.69 -15.70 9.55
CA GLU A 209 29.69 -14.67 9.84
C GLU A 209 30.35 -14.18 8.55
N PHE A 210 30.74 -15.10 7.66
CA PHE A 210 31.30 -14.76 6.36
C PHE A 210 30.33 -13.93 5.52
N LEU A 211 29.06 -14.36 5.41
CA LEU A 211 28.03 -13.60 4.68
C LEU A 211 27.81 -12.21 5.27
N ARG A 212 27.80 -12.07 6.60
CA ARG A 212 27.64 -10.79 7.31
C ARG A 212 28.87 -9.90 7.25
N SER A 213 30.04 -10.46 6.96
CA SER A 213 31.28 -9.69 6.76
C SER A 213 31.26 -8.89 5.46
N ILE A 214 30.43 -9.28 4.49
CA ILE A 214 30.25 -8.55 3.23
C ILE A 214 29.46 -7.27 3.51
N PRO A 215 30.00 -6.08 3.17
CA PRO A 215 29.26 -4.84 3.35
C PRO A 215 28.00 -4.82 2.46
N THR A 216 26.86 -4.48 3.05
CA THR A 216 25.55 -4.56 2.38
C THR A 216 25.42 -3.60 1.20
N LEU A 217 26.00 -2.40 1.30
CA LEU A 217 25.93 -1.37 0.25
C LEU A 217 26.59 -1.83 -1.07
N PRO A 218 27.85 -2.31 -1.09
CA PRO A 218 28.46 -2.93 -2.27
C PRO A 218 27.62 -4.05 -2.89
N LEU A 219 27.03 -4.93 -2.07
CA LEU A 219 26.21 -6.03 -2.57
C LEU A 219 24.97 -5.51 -3.32
N TRP A 220 24.29 -4.51 -2.77
CA TRP A 220 23.14 -3.87 -3.45
C TRP A 220 23.54 -3.17 -4.73
N MET A 221 24.70 -2.50 -4.76
CA MET A 221 25.22 -1.86 -5.98
C MET A 221 25.53 -2.88 -7.08
N ALA A 222 26.19 -3.99 -6.73
CA ALA A 222 26.50 -5.05 -7.68
C ALA A 222 25.23 -5.70 -8.26
N LEU A 223 24.23 -5.96 -7.40
CA LEU A 223 22.95 -6.52 -7.84
C LEU A 223 22.18 -5.55 -8.75
N GLY A 224 22.16 -4.26 -8.39
CA GLY A 224 21.51 -3.22 -9.20
C GLY A 224 22.16 -3.06 -10.58
N ALA A 225 23.48 -3.25 -10.68
CA ALA A 225 24.18 -3.22 -11.97
C ALA A 225 23.94 -4.49 -12.83
N ALA A 226 23.65 -5.63 -12.20
CA ALA A 226 23.43 -6.89 -12.88
C ALA A 226 21.99 -7.07 -13.43
N LEU A 227 21.02 -6.35 -12.86
CA LEU A 227 19.62 -6.39 -13.31
C LEU A 227 19.40 -5.33 -14.41
N PRO A 228 18.93 -5.71 -15.62
CA PRO A 228 18.58 -4.75 -16.65
C PRO A 228 17.38 -3.90 -16.19
N LEU A 229 17.46 -2.59 -16.40
CA LEU A 229 16.43 -1.60 -16.07
C LEU A 229 15.31 -1.55 -17.12
#